data_AF-A0A8J6GX02-F1
#
_entry.id   AF-A0A8J6GX02-F1
#
_cell.length_a   1.000
_cell.length_b   1.000
_cell.length_c   1.000
_cell.angle_alpha   90.00
_cell.angle_beta   90.00
_cell.angle_gamma   90.00
#
_symmetry.space_group_name_H-M   'P 1'
#
loop_
_entity.id
_entity.type
_entity.pdbx_description
1 polymer ?
#
loop_
_entity_poly.entity_id
_entity_poly.type
_entity_poly.pdbx_seq_one_letter_code
_entity_poly.pdbx_strand_id
1 'polypeptide(L)'
;MSCEELHSILHLVLQAGNIMNAGGYAGNAVGFKLSSLLKLADTRANKPGMNLLHFVAQEAQKQDAILLHFSEKLQHVQETSRLSLDVTEMELHSLFARTKSLQENIQRDQELAQQMEDFLQFAVEKLSELELWNRELQGEAHTLIDFFCEDKETMKLDECFQIFRDFCTRFNKAVKVWLWALPCFQSLRYSFFCLQTQSSAHGRTMVISSLVSGPSGLVSWQVLGRDEGEVALL
;
A
#
# COMPACT_ATOMS: atom_id res chain seq x y z
N MET A 1 -1.46 13.33 -6.97
CA MET A 1 -0.38 13.92 -7.78
C MET A 1 0.56 14.85 -6.99
N SER A 2 0.33 15.10 -5.70
CA SER A 2 1.10 16.04 -4.86
C SER A 2 2.03 15.36 -3.84
N CYS A 3 2.37 14.09 -4.05
CA CYS A 3 3.21 13.34 -3.11
C CYS A 3 4.69 13.48 -3.51
N GLU A 4 5.36 14.48 -2.93
CA GLU A 4 6.78 14.77 -3.19
C GLU A 4 7.69 13.60 -2.84
N GLU A 5 7.35 12.82 -1.80
CA GLU A 5 8.11 11.63 -1.44
C GLU A 5 8.00 10.55 -2.53
N LEU A 6 6.81 10.34 -3.11
CA LEU A 6 6.65 9.42 -4.24
C LEU A 6 7.49 9.89 -5.43
N HIS A 7 7.45 11.18 -5.77
CA HIS A 7 8.25 11.72 -6.87
C HIS A 7 9.75 11.49 -6.65
N SER A 8 10.22 11.68 -5.41
CA SER A 8 11.61 11.43 -5.03
C SER A 8 11.98 9.94 -5.18
N ILE A 9 11.10 9.03 -4.77
CA ILE A 9 11.29 7.58 -4.95
C ILE A 9 11.34 7.20 -6.44
N LEU A 10 10.42 7.73 -7.26
CA LEU A 10 10.42 7.49 -8.71
C LEU A 10 11.70 8.02 -9.36
N HIS A 11 12.22 9.17 -8.90
CA HIS A 11 13.49 9.70 -9.35
C HIS A 11 14.67 8.78 -9.01
N LEU A 12 14.73 8.24 -7.80
CA LEU A 12 15.74 7.26 -7.39
C LEU A 12 15.68 5.98 -8.25
N VAL A 13 14.47 5.52 -8.59
CA VAL A 13 14.28 4.38 -9.52
C VAL A 13 14.86 4.71 -10.90
N LEU A 14 14.58 5.89 -11.44
CA LEU A 14 15.11 6.32 -12.74
C LEU A 14 16.63 6.39 -12.73
N GLN A 15 17.21 7.02 -11.69
CA GLN A 15 18.67 7.11 -11.53
C GLN A 15 19.32 5.72 -11.47
N ALA A 16 18.76 4.82 -10.65
CA ALA A 16 19.29 3.47 -10.53
C ALA A 16 19.19 2.70 -11.85
N GLY A 17 18.07 2.83 -12.57
CA GLY A 17 17.88 2.25 -13.90
C GLY A 17 18.88 2.76 -14.93
N ASN A 18 19.13 4.07 -14.96
CA ASN A 18 20.11 4.67 -15.87
C ASN A 18 21.54 4.19 -15.61
N ILE A 19 21.93 4.11 -14.33
CA ILE A 19 23.25 3.59 -13.94
C ILE A 19 23.41 2.13 -14.37
N MET A 20 22.39 1.29 -14.15
CA MET A 20 22.43 -0.12 -14.53
C MET A 20 22.50 -0.35 -16.04
N ASN A 21 21.89 0.54 -16.83
CA ASN A 21 21.84 0.44 -18.28
C ASN A 21 22.87 1.34 -18.99
N ALA A 22 23.86 1.88 -18.25
CA ALA A 22 24.88 2.76 -18.80
C ALA A 22 25.60 2.10 -19.99
N GLY A 23 25.76 2.86 -21.08
CA GLY A 23 26.34 2.37 -22.33
C GLY A 23 25.39 1.55 -23.23
N GLY A 24 24.18 1.24 -22.76
CA GLY A 24 23.09 0.67 -23.56
C GLY A 24 22.06 1.72 -23.99
N TYR A 25 21.08 1.28 -24.79
CA TYR A 25 19.98 2.14 -25.28
C TYR A 25 19.16 2.79 -24.14
N ALA A 26 19.06 2.15 -22.98
CA ALA A 26 18.29 2.63 -21.83
C ALA A 26 19.12 3.37 -20.76
N GLY A 27 20.40 3.67 -21.00
CA GLY A 27 21.31 4.25 -20.00
C GLY A 27 21.16 5.75 -19.73
N ASN A 28 20.34 6.46 -20.50
CA ASN A 28 20.10 7.90 -20.36
C ASN A 28 18.60 8.22 -20.54
N ALA A 29 17.75 7.39 -19.94
CA ALA A 29 16.31 7.60 -20.00
C ALA A 29 15.91 8.83 -19.16
N VAL A 30 14.90 9.55 -19.65
CA VAL A 30 14.27 10.69 -18.94
C VAL A 30 13.03 10.26 -18.14
N GLY A 31 12.59 9.02 -18.30
CA GLY A 31 11.43 8.44 -17.64
C GLY A 31 11.29 6.95 -17.94
N PHE A 32 10.31 6.32 -17.32
CA PHE A 32 9.99 4.91 -17.50
C PHE A 32 8.48 4.68 -17.41
N LYS A 33 7.99 3.60 -18.03
CA LYS A 33 6.60 3.16 -17.93
C LYS A 33 6.28 2.64 -16.54
N LEU A 34 5.09 2.92 -15.99
CA LEU A 34 4.68 2.54 -14.64
C LEU A 34 4.80 1.02 -14.40
N SER A 35 4.49 0.21 -15.42
CA SER A 35 4.65 -1.25 -15.37
C SER A 35 6.09 -1.71 -15.04
N SER A 36 7.10 -0.86 -15.25
CA SER A 36 8.50 -1.12 -14.89
C SER A 36 8.72 -1.20 -13.38
N LEU A 37 7.89 -0.52 -12.57
CA LEU A 37 7.97 -0.55 -11.11
C LEU A 37 7.80 -1.96 -10.55
N LEU A 38 7.00 -2.79 -11.22
CA LEU A 38 6.75 -4.17 -10.81
C LEU A 38 8.00 -5.05 -10.99
N LYS A 39 8.89 -4.71 -11.94
CA LYS A 39 10.08 -5.50 -12.30
C LYS A 39 11.29 -5.24 -11.38
N LEU A 40 11.22 -4.21 -10.53
CA LEU A 40 12.33 -3.84 -9.63
C LEU A 40 12.66 -4.94 -8.62
N ALA A 41 11.65 -5.68 -8.15
CA ALA A 41 11.84 -6.77 -7.22
C ALA A 41 12.51 -8.01 -7.86
N ASP A 42 12.39 -8.15 -9.18
CA ASP A 42 12.90 -9.30 -9.95
C ASP A 42 14.34 -9.08 -10.42
N THR A 43 14.78 -7.83 -10.47
CA THR A 43 16.12 -7.43 -10.89
C THR A 43 17.13 -7.66 -9.75
N ARG A 44 17.81 -8.80 -9.77
CA ARG A 44 18.75 -9.21 -8.71
C ARG A 44 20.08 -8.44 -8.78
N ALA A 45 20.61 -8.12 -7.60
CA ALA A 45 21.97 -7.60 -7.48
C ALA A 45 22.99 -8.74 -7.44
N ASN A 46 24.28 -8.40 -7.62
CA ASN A 46 25.40 -9.36 -7.45
C ASN A 46 25.50 -9.89 -6.01
N LYS A 47 24.86 -9.21 -5.04
CA LYS A 47 24.78 -9.65 -3.65
C LYS A 47 23.59 -10.61 -3.46
N PRO A 48 23.80 -11.82 -2.91
CA PRO A 48 22.73 -12.77 -2.63
C PRO A 48 21.65 -12.15 -1.73
N GLY A 49 20.38 -12.37 -2.08
CA GLY A 49 19.24 -11.87 -1.31
C GLY A 49 18.93 -10.38 -1.50
N MET A 50 19.62 -9.67 -2.38
CA MET A 50 19.38 -8.26 -2.68
C MET A 50 18.87 -8.08 -4.12
N ASN A 51 17.89 -7.19 -4.30
CA ASN A 51 17.38 -6.78 -5.61
C ASN A 51 17.41 -5.24 -5.72
N LEU A 52 17.08 -4.73 -6.90
CA LEU A 52 17.08 -3.29 -7.19
C LEU A 52 16.16 -2.51 -6.24
N LEU A 53 15.01 -3.07 -5.87
CA LEU A 53 14.09 -2.42 -4.94
C LEU A 53 14.69 -2.21 -3.54
N HIS A 54 15.49 -3.16 -3.05
CA HIS A 54 16.23 -2.99 -1.79
C HIS A 54 17.30 -1.89 -1.89
N PHE A 55 17.96 -1.78 -3.05
CA PHE A 55 18.91 -0.70 -3.30
C PHE A 55 18.22 0.67 -3.29
N VAL A 56 17.09 0.81 -3.97
CA VAL A 56 16.30 2.05 -3.96
C VAL A 56 15.84 2.41 -2.54
N ALA A 57 15.37 1.45 -1.75
CA ALA A 57 15.01 1.68 -0.34
C ALA A 57 16.21 2.16 0.50
N GLN A 58 17.40 1.59 0.27
CA GLN A 58 18.62 2.01 0.95
C GLN A 58 19.03 3.44 0.55
N GLU A 59 18.95 3.77 -0.73
CA GLU A 59 19.31 5.11 -1.22
C GLU A 59 18.31 6.16 -0.74
N ALA A 60 17.02 5.82 -0.71
CA ALA A 60 15.98 6.65 -0.14
C ALA A 60 16.29 7.01 1.32
N GLN A 61 16.69 6.03 2.15
CA GLN A 61 17.03 6.31 3.54
C GLN A 61 18.25 7.23 3.69
N LYS A 62 19.29 7.05 2.86
CA LYS A 62 20.47 7.92 2.90
C LYS A 62 20.13 9.36 2.56
N GLN A 63 19.19 9.55 1.63
CA GLN A 63 18.72 10.86 1.24
C GLN A 63 17.84 11.48 2.32
N ASP A 64 16.77 10.79 2.73
CA ASP A 64 15.91 11.18 3.85
C ASP A 64 15.07 9.97 4.32
N ALA A 65 15.11 9.67 5.61
CA ALA A 65 14.34 8.58 6.21
C ALA A 65 12.81 8.74 6.03
N ILE A 66 12.30 9.96 5.87
CA ILE A 66 10.88 10.23 5.62
C ILE A 66 10.41 9.56 4.31
N LEU A 67 11.30 9.43 3.31
CA LEU A 67 10.98 8.78 2.04
C LEU A 67 10.57 7.31 2.20
N LEU A 68 11.00 6.63 3.26
CA LEU A 68 10.60 5.25 3.52
C LEU A 68 9.10 5.10 3.82
N HIS A 69 8.46 6.19 4.24
CA HIS A 69 7.06 6.23 4.66
C HIS A 69 6.12 6.82 3.60
N PHE A 70 6.59 7.04 2.36
CA PHE A 70 5.76 7.63 1.29
C PHE A 70 4.46 6.85 1.06
N SER A 71 4.47 5.53 1.26
CA SER A 71 3.31 4.67 1.04
C SER A 71 2.16 4.97 1.99
N GLU A 72 2.43 5.54 3.17
CA GLU A 72 1.42 5.94 4.16
C GLU A 72 0.60 7.13 3.65
N LYS A 73 1.18 7.98 2.80
CA LYS A 73 0.46 9.07 2.12
C LYS A 73 -0.44 8.61 0.98
N LEU A 74 -0.32 7.35 0.57
CA LEU A 74 -1.08 6.74 -0.52
C LEU A 74 -2.17 5.77 0.00
N GLN A 75 -2.74 6.07 1.17
CA GLN A 75 -3.67 5.19 1.88
C GLN A 75 -4.86 4.69 1.03
N HIS A 76 -5.45 5.55 0.19
CA HIS A 76 -6.61 5.20 -0.62
C HIS A 76 -6.27 4.34 -1.84
N VAL A 77 -5.00 4.27 -2.26
CA VAL A 77 -4.60 3.50 -3.45
C VAL A 77 -4.93 2.01 -3.30
N GLN A 78 -4.78 1.46 -2.09
CA GLN A 78 -5.09 0.06 -1.85
C GLN A 78 -6.58 -0.26 -2.03
N GLU A 79 -7.45 0.59 -1.51
CA GLU A 79 -8.91 0.43 -1.60
C GLU A 79 -9.40 0.69 -3.02
N THR A 80 -8.95 1.79 -3.63
CA THR A 80 -9.35 2.21 -4.98
C THR A 80 -8.87 1.25 -6.07
N SER A 81 -7.75 0.55 -5.87
CA SER A 81 -7.26 -0.47 -6.83
C SER A 81 -8.21 -1.67 -7.03
N ARG A 82 -9.24 -1.81 -6.18
CA ARG A 82 -10.26 -2.86 -6.26
C ARG A 82 -11.56 -2.37 -6.92
N LEU A 83 -11.67 -1.06 -7.14
CA LEU A 83 -12.82 -0.44 -7.78
C LEU A 83 -12.55 -0.32 -9.28
N SER A 84 -13.60 -0.43 -10.08
CA SER A 84 -13.52 -0.25 -11.54
C SER A 84 -14.46 0.88 -11.93
N LEU A 85 -13.91 1.93 -12.57
CA LEU A 85 -14.71 3.04 -13.06
C LEU A 85 -15.75 2.59 -14.09
N ASP A 86 -15.37 1.67 -14.99
CA ASP A 86 -16.28 1.11 -16.00
C ASP A 86 -17.49 0.45 -15.34
N VAL A 87 -17.28 -0.31 -14.26
CA VAL A 87 -18.38 -0.96 -13.53
C VAL A 87 -19.28 0.08 -12.86
N THR A 88 -18.70 1.11 -12.22
CA THR A 88 -19.47 2.20 -11.61
C THR A 88 -20.29 2.98 -12.64
N GLU A 89 -19.73 3.27 -13.81
CA GLU A 89 -20.42 3.93 -14.91
C GLU A 89 -21.57 3.07 -15.46
N MET A 90 -21.35 1.76 -15.64
CA MET A 90 -22.39 0.83 -16.05
C MET A 90 -23.55 0.75 -15.04
N GLU A 91 -23.24 0.72 -13.74
CA GLU A 91 -24.25 0.72 -12.68
C GLU A 91 -25.07 2.02 -12.67
N LEU A 92 -24.41 3.16 -12.84
CA LEU A 92 -25.07 4.46 -12.93
C LEU A 92 -26.03 4.52 -14.13
N HIS A 93 -25.58 4.11 -15.32
CA HIS A 93 -26.43 4.06 -16.51
C HIS A 93 -27.63 3.13 -16.34
N SER A 94 -27.41 1.96 -15.73
CA SER A 94 -28.49 1.01 -15.41
C SER A 94 -29.53 1.64 -14.48
N LEU A 95 -29.09 2.39 -13.45
CA LEU A 95 -29.99 3.04 -12.52
C LEU A 95 -30.81 4.16 -13.19
N PHE A 96 -30.18 4.98 -14.04
CA PHE A 96 -30.88 5.95 -14.88
C PHE A 96 -31.96 5.30 -15.76
N ALA A 97 -31.61 4.23 -16.46
CA ALA A 97 -32.54 3.52 -17.35
C ALA A 97 -33.75 2.96 -16.57
N ARG A 98 -33.51 2.40 -15.38
CA ARG A 98 -34.57 1.88 -14.51
C ARG A 98 -35.48 2.99 -13.98
N THR A 99 -34.91 4.12 -13.53
CA THR A 99 -35.69 5.27 -13.06
C THR A 99 -36.54 5.86 -14.17
N LYS A 100 -35.99 5.99 -15.38
CA LYS A 100 -36.73 6.45 -16.55
C LYS A 100 -37.88 5.50 -16.92
N SER A 101 -37.60 4.20 -16.97
CA SER A 101 -38.63 3.18 -17.23
C SER A 101 -39.74 3.21 -16.19
N LEU A 102 -39.40 3.36 -14.90
CA LEU A 102 -40.36 3.52 -13.84
C LEU A 102 -41.25 4.76 -14.06
N GLN A 103 -40.65 5.91 -14.37
CA GLN A 103 -41.38 7.15 -14.66
C GLN A 103 -42.36 6.98 -15.84
N GLU A 104 -41.96 6.31 -16.91
CA GLU A 104 -42.81 6.05 -18.09
C GLU A 104 -43.96 5.07 -17.76
N ASN A 105 -43.70 4.04 -16.96
CA ASN A 105 -44.69 3.01 -16.63
C ASN A 105 -45.82 3.53 -15.73
N ILE A 106 -45.50 4.42 -14.78
CA ILE A 106 -46.50 4.93 -13.82
C ILE A 106 -47.37 6.04 -14.38
N GLN A 107 -47.00 6.67 -15.51
CA GLN A 107 -47.78 7.77 -16.12
C GLN A 107 -49.24 7.41 -16.43
N ARG A 108 -49.55 6.12 -16.59
CA ARG A 108 -50.90 5.64 -16.90
C ARG A 108 -51.81 5.53 -15.66
N ASP A 109 -51.24 5.60 -14.47
CA ASP A 109 -51.95 5.52 -13.19
C ASP A 109 -51.69 6.81 -12.39
N GLN A 110 -52.67 7.71 -12.37
CA GLN A 110 -52.52 9.03 -11.72
C GLN A 110 -52.33 8.94 -10.21
N GLU A 111 -52.96 7.99 -9.53
CA GLU A 111 -52.84 7.86 -8.08
C GLU A 111 -51.44 7.38 -7.71
N LEU A 112 -50.95 6.36 -8.42
CA LEU A 112 -49.58 5.87 -8.25
C LEU A 112 -48.55 6.94 -8.65
N ALA A 113 -48.79 7.67 -9.75
CA ALA A 113 -47.90 8.75 -10.19
C ALA A 113 -47.75 9.84 -9.12
N GLN A 114 -48.86 10.25 -8.49
CA GLN A 114 -48.85 11.22 -7.40
C GLN A 114 -48.09 10.69 -6.17
N GLN A 115 -48.29 9.42 -5.80
CA GLN A 115 -47.59 8.79 -4.67
C GLN A 115 -46.07 8.68 -4.88
N MET A 116 -45.63 8.56 -6.14
CA MET A 116 -44.22 8.39 -6.49
C MET A 116 -43.49 9.68 -6.87
N GLU A 117 -44.20 10.81 -6.95
CA GLU A 117 -43.68 12.09 -7.41
C GLU A 117 -42.42 12.53 -6.63
N ASP A 118 -42.51 12.59 -5.30
CA ASP A 118 -41.40 12.99 -4.43
C ASP A 118 -40.18 12.06 -4.57
N PHE A 119 -40.44 10.75 -4.65
CA PHE A 119 -39.37 9.76 -4.82
C PHE A 119 -38.66 9.92 -6.17
N LEU A 120 -39.41 10.08 -7.26
CA LEU A 120 -38.84 10.23 -8.60
C LEU A 120 -38.06 11.55 -8.71
N GLN A 121 -38.59 12.64 -8.16
CA GLN A 121 -37.90 13.91 -8.12
C GLN A 121 -36.56 13.79 -7.39
N PHE A 122 -36.56 13.19 -6.20
CA PHE A 122 -35.34 12.91 -5.43
C PHE A 122 -34.36 12.01 -6.18
N ALA A 123 -34.85 10.92 -6.78
CA ALA A 123 -34.00 9.97 -7.50
C ALA A 123 -33.34 10.61 -8.73
N VAL A 124 -34.08 11.39 -9.51
CA VAL A 124 -33.55 12.09 -10.69
C VAL A 124 -32.52 13.15 -10.29
N GLU A 125 -32.76 13.90 -9.22
CA GLU A 125 -31.80 14.87 -8.68
C GLU A 125 -30.49 14.17 -8.28
N LYS A 126 -30.57 13.10 -7.47
CA LYS A 126 -29.39 12.36 -7.01
C LYS A 126 -28.64 11.68 -8.15
N LEU A 127 -29.35 11.16 -9.14
CA LEU A 127 -28.73 10.58 -10.33
C LEU A 127 -27.98 11.63 -11.15
N SER A 128 -28.54 12.84 -11.27
CA SER A 128 -27.88 13.96 -11.96
C SER A 128 -26.63 14.43 -11.22
N GLU A 129 -26.65 14.49 -9.89
CA GLU A 129 -25.46 14.75 -9.07
C GLU A 129 -24.37 13.68 -9.28
N LEU A 130 -24.75 12.40 -9.26
CA LEU A 130 -23.81 11.29 -9.47
C LEU A 130 -23.20 11.32 -10.88
N GLU A 131 -23.96 11.68 -11.90
CA GLU A 131 -23.45 11.85 -13.28
C GLU A 131 -22.43 12.98 -13.38
N LEU A 132 -22.65 14.09 -12.65
CA LEU A 132 -21.67 15.16 -12.56
C LEU A 132 -20.36 14.67 -11.93
N TRP A 133 -20.44 14.04 -10.75
CA TRP A 133 -19.26 13.50 -10.07
C TRP A 133 -18.53 12.43 -10.88
N ASN A 134 -19.26 11.58 -11.60
CA ASN A 134 -18.66 10.58 -12.47
C ASN A 134 -17.85 11.23 -13.61
N ARG A 135 -18.36 12.29 -14.23
CA ARG A 135 -17.64 13.05 -15.26
C ARG A 135 -16.41 13.76 -14.71
N GLU A 136 -16.52 14.37 -13.52
CA GLU A 136 -15.36 14.99 -12.85
C GLU A 136 -14.28 13.94 -12.55
N LEU A 137 -14.68 12.78 -12.01
CA LEU A 137 -13.78 11.67 -11.72
C LEU A 137 -13.09 11.13 -12.98
N GLN A 138 -13.80 10.99 -14.10
CA GLN A 138 -13.22 10.62 -15.39
C GLN A 138 -12.20 11.68 -15.87
N GLY A 139 -12.48 12.97 -15.66
CA GLY A 139 -11.53 14.06 -15.96
C GLY A 139 -10.23 13.96 -15.14
N GLU A 140 -10.36 13.73 -13.83
CA GLU A 140 -9.20 13.54 -12.95
C GLU A 140 -8.43 12.25 -13.29
N ALA A 141 -9.13 11.18 -13.67
CA ALA A 141 -8.51 9.94 -14.11
C ALA A 141 -7.62 10.18 -15.34
N HIS A 142 -8.12 10.88 -16.36
CA HIS A 142 -7.33 11.21 -17.55
C HIS A 142 -6.11 12.08 -17.21
N THR A 143 -6.29 13.06 -16.32
CA THR A 143 -5.20 13.93 -15.86
C THR A 143 -4.09 13.11 -15.16
N LEU A 144 -4.47 12.10 -14.36
CA LEU A 144 -3.53 11.21 -13.71
C LEU A 144 -2.75 10.33 -14.71
N ILE A 145 -3.45 9.75 -15.69
CA ILE A 145 -2.83 8.92 -16.74
C ILE A 145 -1.86 9.76 -17.58
N ASP A 146 -2.24 10.98 -17.95
CA ASP A 146 -1.37 11.93 -18.65
C ASP A 146 -0.14 12.31 -17.83
N PHE A 147 -0.33 12.59 -16.53
CA PHE A 147 0.75 12.95 -15.62
C PHE A 147 1.85 11.89 -15.59
N PHE A 148 1.50 10.61 -15.63
CA PHE A 148 2.46 9.49 -15.68
C PHE A 148 2.88 9.09 -17.10
N CYS A 149 2.48 9.85 -18.13
CA CYS A 149 2.80 9.60 -19.53
C CYS A 149 2.36 8.20 -20.00
N GLU A 150 1.23 7.73 -19.47
CA GLU A 150 0.58 6.50 -19.91
C GLU A 150 -0.45 6.79 -21.01
N ASP A 151 -0.77 5.77 -21.80
CA ASP A 151 -1.69 5.89 -22.92
C ASP A 151 -3.12 5.64 -22.43
N LYS A 152 -3.99 6.63 -22.61
CA LYS A 152 -5.41 6.62 -22.19
C LYS A 152 -6.23 5.50 -22.81
N GLU A 153 -5.84 5.03 -23.99
CA GLU A 153 -6.55 3.95 -24.67
C GLU A 153 -6.19 2.57 -24.09
N THR A 154 -5.01 2.47 -23.46
CA THR A 154 -4.47 1.18 -23.00
C THR A 154 -4.45 1.04 -21.49
N MET A 155 -4.27 2.14 -20.76
CA MET A 155 -4.13 2.15 -19.31
C MET A 155 -5.44 2.60 -18.66
N LYS A 156 -6.05 1.71 -17.89
CA LYS A 156 -7.20 2.04 -17.06
C LYS A 156 -6.78 2.56 -15.69
N LEU A 157 -7.67 3.33 -15.05
CA LEU A 157 -7.38 3.92 -13.74
C LEU A 157 -7.15 2.85 -12.66
N ASP A 158 -7.94 1.79 -12.67
CA ASP A 158 -7.83 0.68 -11.73
C ASP A 158 -6.51 -0.08 -11.90
N GLU A 159 -6.08 -0.32 -13.15
CA GLU A 159 -4.76 -0.88 -13.44
C GLU A 159 -3.63 0.01 -12.90
N CYS A 160 -3.71 1.33 -13.13
CA CYS A 160 -2.75 2.29 -12.58
C CYS A 160 -2.67 2.19 -11.04
N PHE A 161 -3.80 2.16 -10.34
CA PHE A 161 -3.81 1.97 -8.88
C PHE A 161 -3.30 0.60 -8.44
N GLN A 162 -3.55 -0.46 -9.21
CA GLN A 162 -2.99 -1.79 -8.94
C GLN A 162 -1.45 -1.78 -9.00
N ILE A 163 -0.86 -1.10 -10.00
CA ILE A 163 0.60 -0.95 -10.10
C ILE A 163 1.15 -0.26 -8.85
N PHE A 164 0.55 0.86 -8.43
CA PHE A 164 1.00 1.59 -7.25
C PHE A 164 0.81 0.78 -5.95
N ARG A 165 -0.33 0.09 -5.78
CA ARG A 165 -0.55 -0.81 -4.63
C ARG A 165 0.54 -1.87 -4.55
N ASP A 166 0.83 -2.53 -5.66
CA ASP A 166 1.79 -3.62 -5.71
C ASP A 166 3.22 -3.10 -5.49
N PHE A 167 3.55 -1.96 -6.07
CA PHE A 167 4.80 -1.26 -5.82
C PHE A 167 4.98 -0.89 -4.34
N CYS A 168 3.99 -0.23 -3.71
CA CYS A 168 4.01 0.11 -2.29
C CYS A 168 4.17 -1.15 -1.42
N THR A 169 3.44 -2.23 -1.75
CA THR A 169 3.53 -3.50 -1.02
C THR A 169 4.93 -4.10 -1.10
N ARG A 170 5.53 -4.14 -2.30
CA ARG A 170 6.88 -4.67 -2.51
C ARG A 170 7.94 -3.77 -1.87
N PHE A 171 7.78 -2.45 -1.95
CA PHE A 171 8.68 -1.47 -1.36
C PHE A 171 8.69 -1.60 0.17
N ASN A 172 7.51 -1.63 0.81
CA ASN A 172 7.40 -1.81 2.27
C ASN A 172 8.01 -3.13 2.74
N LYS A 173 7.91 -4.20 1.95
CA LYS A 173 8.61 -5.46 2.23
C LYS A 173 10.13 -5.28 2.15
N ALA A 174 10.64 -4.62 1.12
CA ALA A 174 12.07 -4.34 0.97
C ALA A 174 12.61 -3.48 2.11
N VAL A 175 11.88 -2.45 2.54
CA VAL A 175 12.22 -1.60 3.69
C VAL A 175 12.29 -2.43 4.97
N LYS A 176 11.29 -3.30 5.24
CA LYS A 176 11.30 -4.17 6.43
C LYS A 176 12.51 -5.10 6.45
N VAL A 177 12.79 -5.78 5.34
CA VAL A 177 13.96 -6.67 5.21
C VAL A 177 15.26 -5.89 5.45
N TRP A 178 15.35 -4.69 4.87
CA TRP A 178 16.52 -3.85 4.99
C TRP A 178 16.72 -3.30 6.42
N LEU A 179 15.65 -2.83 7.09
CA LEU A 179 15.69 -2.41 8.49
C LEU A 179 16.15 -3.56 9.42
N TRP A 180 15.73 -4.80 9.14
CA TRP A 180 16.17 -5.98 9.90
C TRP A 180 17.64 -6.36 9.64
N ALA A 181 18.20 -5.93 8.52
CA ALA A 181 19.60 -6.15 8.17
C ALA A 181 20.55 -5.09 8.78
N LEU A 182 20.02 -4.02 9.39
CA LEU A 182 20.85 -3.02 10.08
C LEU A 182 21.48 -3.61 11.35
N PRO A 183 22.78 -3.35 11.62
CA PRO A 183 23.48 -3.85 12.81
C PRO A 183 22.78 -3.49 14.13
N CYS A 184 22.18 -2.30 14.20
CA CYS A 184 21.47 -1.80 15.38
C CYS A 184 20.23 -2.65 15.73
N PHE A 185 19.49 -3.15 14.74
CA PHE A 185 18.34 -4.04 14.94
C PHE A 185 18.75 -5.49 15.23
N GLN A 186 19.88 -5.95 14.66
CA GLN A 186 20.44 -7.25 15.02
C GLN A 186 20.83 -7.29 16.50
N SER A 187 21.38 -6.19 17.04
CA SER A 187 21.72 -6.08 18.46
C SER A 187 20.50 -6.17 19.39
N LEU A 188 19.33 -5.63 18.97
CA LEU A 188 18.06 -5.75 19.71
C LEU A 188 17.41 -7.13 19.60
N ARG A 189 17.64 -7.87 18.50
CA ARG A 189 17.19 -9.27 18.37
C ARG A 189 17.87 -10.20 19.37
N TYR A 190 19.14 -9.95 19.70
CA TYR A 190 19.87 -10.72 20.71
C TYR A 190 19.43 -10.42 22.15
N SER A 191 18.69 -9.33 22.38
CA SER A 191 18.20 -8.98 23.72
C SER A 191 16.81 -9.56 24.05
N PHE A 192 16.09 -10.16 23.10
CA PHE A 192 14.69 -10.57 23.33
C PHE A 192 14.36 -12.06 23.13
N PHE A 193 15.32 -12.95 22.86
CA PHE A 193 15.05 -14.39 22.92
C PHE A 193 16.30 -15.17 23.34
N CYS A 194 16.47 -15.37 24.65
CA CYS A 194 17.35 -16.42 25.18
C CYS A 194 16.52 -17.33 26.09
N LEU A 195 15.66 -18.14 25.47
CA LEU A 195 15.01 -19.26 26.15
C LEU A 195 16.06 -20.38 26.26
N GLN A 196 16.83 -20.39 27.35
CA GLN A 196 17.66 -21.53 27.70
C GLN A 196 16.84 -22.49 28.57
N THR A 197 16.62 -23.71 28.08
CA THR A 197 16.12 -24.82 28.91
C THR A 197 17.26 -25.33 29.77
N GLN A 198 17.20 -25.10 31.09
CA GLN A 198 18.06 -25.82 32.03
C GLN A 198 17.38 -27.09 32.50
N SER A 199 18.12 -28.20 32.46
CA SER A 199 17.69 -29.50 32.95
C SER A 199 18.22 -29.69 34.37
N SER A 200 17.33 -29.87 35.35
CA SER A 200 17.68 -30.32 36.69
C SER A 200 17.11 -31.71 36.94
N ALA A 201 17.61 -32.41 37.97
CA ALA A 201 17.30 -33.81 38.27
C ALA A 201 15.81 -34.13 38.52
N HIS A 202 14.93 -33.13 38.56
CA HIS A 202 13.49 -33.26 38.83
C HIS A 202 12.58 -32.75 37.69
N GLY A 203 13.10 -32.48 36.48
CA GLY A 203 12.31 -32.11 35.30
C GLY A 203 12.66 -30.74 34.69
N ARG A 204 12.14 -30.47 33.48
CA ARG A 204 12.39 -29.23 32.70
C ARG A 204 11.37 -28.15 33.06
N THR A 205 11.83 -26.99 33.52
CA THR A 205 10.99 -25.80 33.77
C THR A 205 11.52 -24.62 32.95
N MET A 206 10.63 -23.93 32.23
CA MET A 206 10.96 -22.69 31.53
C MET A 206 10.99 -21.53 32.51
N VAL A 207 12.04 -20.71 32.48
CA VAL A 207 12.14 -19.48 33.27
C VAL A 207 12.47 -18.32 32.33
N ILE A 208 11.65 -17.28 32.32
CA ILE A 208 11.88 -16.04 31.58
C ILE A 208 12.65 -15.10 32.49
N SER A 209 13.80 -14.58 32.04
CA SER A 209 14.53 -13.52 32.74
C SER A 209 14.84 -12.38 31.78
N SER A 210 14.55 -11.14 32.21
CA SER A 210 14.92 -9.94 31.48
C SER A 210 16.26 -9.41 32.01
N LEU A 211 17.14 -9.00 31.09
CA LEU A 211 18.36 -8.28 31.42
C LEU A 211 18.07 -6.78 31.26
N VAL A 212 18.11 -6.04 32.37
CA VAL A 212 18.23 -4.57 32.32
C VAL A 212 19.66 -4.23 32.73
N SER A 213 20.44 -3.73 31.79
CA SER A 213 21.82 -3.32 32.04
C SER A 213 21.83 -1.95 32.74
N GLY A 214 22.16 -1.95 34.03
CA GLY A 214 22.53 -0.73 34.77
C GLY A 214 24.04 -0.43 34.67
N PRO A 215 24.50 0.81 34.94
CA PRO A 215 25.80 1.32 34.51
C PRO A 215 27.05 0.76 35.22
N SER A 216 26.92 -0.21 36.13
CA SER A 216 28.00 -0.57 37.06
C SER A 216 28.26 -2.08 37.24
N GLY A 217 27.74 -2.94 36.36
CA GLY A 217 28.33 -4.27 36.11
C GLY A 217 28.32 -5.30 37.26
N LEU A 218 27.49 -5.14 38.29
CA LEU A 218 27.28 -6.16 39.34
C LEU A 218 25.86 -6.72 39.24
N VAL A 219 25.74 -8.03 38.97
CA VAL A 219 24.46 -8.76 38.90
C VAL A 219 24.20 -9.43 40.25
N SER A 220 23.09 -9.07 40.90
CA SER A 220 22.55 -9.76 42.07
C SER A 220 21.30 -10.55 41.66
N TRP A 221 21.16 -11.78 42.17
CA TRP A 221 20.03 -12.66 41.89
C TRP A 221 19.04 -12.62 43.06
N GLN A 222 17.77 -12.33 42.79
CA GLN A 222 16.69 -12.49 43.76
C GLN A 222 15.55 -13.30 43.11
N VAL A 223 15.17 -14.41 43.75
CA VAL A 223 14.10 -15.30 43.30
C VAL A 223 12.78 -14.74 43.81
N LEU A 224 11.89 -14.31 42.91
CA LEU A 224 10.51 -13.98 43.26
C LEU A 224 9.63 -15.21 43.04
N GLY A 225 8.96 -15.62 44.12
CA GLY A 225 8.08 -16.77 44.19
C GLY A 225 6.84 -16.61 43.31
N ARG A 226 6.35 -17.77 42.89
CA ARG A 226 5.20 -18.03 42.04
C ARG A 226 3.90 -17.73 42.81
N ASP A 227 2.97 -17.01 42.19
CA ASP A 227 1.55 -17.10 42.51
C ASP A 227 0.78 -17.49 41.24
N GLU A 228 -0.17 -18.40 41.44
CA GLU A 228 -0.92 -19.14 40.43
C GLU A 228 -2.00 -18.29 39.75
N GLY A 229 -2.36 -18.66 38.51
CA GLY A 229 -3.64 -18.23 37.93
C GLY A 229 -3.67 -18.07 36.41
N GLU A 230 -4.21 -19.10 35.75
CA GLU A 230 -5.10 -19.05 34.57
C GLU A 230 -4.66 -18.43 33.21
N VAL A 231 -4.60 -19.34 32.20
CA VAL A 231 -5.15 -19.30 30.82
C VAL A 231 -5.52 -17.94 30.18
N ALA A 232 -5.26 -17.67 28.90
CA ALA A 232 -5.65 -18.48 27.74
C ALA A 232 -4.89 -18.14 26.43
N LEU A 233 -5.01 -19.10 25.52
CA LEU A 233 -4.67 -19.15 24.09
C LEU A 233 -5.07 -17.90 23.28
N LEU A 234 -4.16 -17.42 22.42
CA LEU A 234 -4.15 -17.68 20.96
C LEU A 234 -2.71 -17.63 20.45
#